data_AF-A0A158DUP0-F1
#
_entry.id   AF-A0A158DUP0-F1
#
_cell.length_a   1.000
_cell.length_b   1.000
_cell.length_c   1.000
_cell.angle_alpha   90.00
_cell.angle_beta   90.00
_cell.angle_gamma   90.00
#
_symmetry.space_group_name_H-M   'P 1'
#
loop_
_entity.id
_entity.type
_entity.pdbx_description
1 polymer ?
#
loop_
_entity_poly.entity_id
_entity_poly.type
_entity_poly.pdbx_seq_one_letter_code
_entity_poly.pdbx_strand_id
1 'polypeptide(L)'
;MLFVEAGGSIQEFEEIPKIIPGDHVFNMSASGKVPVVAADEVGRLGYKLMILPNFATLATIKAVKQVYEGIAKDGSIRNVQYLCARFSEFTDLGDLDAFEAVEERFSV
;
A
#
# COMPACT_ATOMS: atom_id res chain seq x y z
N MET A 1 4.38 8.48 20.08
CA MET A 1 4.86 7.57 19.03
C MET A 1 6.05 8.19 18.33
N LEU A 2 7.15 7.44 18.21
CA LEU A 2 8.45 7.87 17.71
C LEU A 2 8.78 7.13 16.42
N PHE A 3 9.34 7.86 15.45
CA PHE A 3 9.93 7.30 14.25
C PHE A 3 11.43 7.51 14.31
N VAL A 4 12.17 6.41 14.42
CA VAL A 4 13.63 6.39 14.39
C VAL A 4 14.04 5.82 13.04
N GLU A 5 14.60 6.66 12.18
CA GLU A 5 15.16 6.22 10.91
C GLU A 5 16.44 5.43 11.20
N ALA A 6 16.46 4.16 10.79
CA ALA A 6 17.61 3.28 10.88
C ALA A 6 17.91 2.69 9.50
N GLY A 7 19.20 2.54 9.19
CA GLY A 7 19.68 2.11 7.87
C GLY A 7 20.46 0.81 7.89
N GLY A 8 20.39 0.04 8.98
CA GLY A 8 21.24 -1.13 9.21
C GLY A 8 20.46 -2.44 9.41
N SER A 9 21.08 -3.36 10.16
CA SER A 9 20.62 -4.74 10.27
C SER A 9 19.37 -4.87 11.17
N ILE A 10 18.73 -6.04 11.13
CA ILE A 10 17.57 -6.32 11.99
C ILE A 10 17.88 -6.07 13.48
N GLN A 11 19.10 -6.37 13.92
CA GLN A 11 19.56 -6.16 15.30
C GLN A 11 19.43 -4.69 15.73
N GLU A 12 19.70 -3.73 14.85
CA GLU A 12 19.53 -2.30 15.18
C GLU A 12 18.05 -1.97 15.46
N PHE A 13 17.15 -2.55 14.66
CA PHE A 13 15.71 -2.39 14.87
C PHE A 13 15.23 -3.09 16.14
N GLU A 14 15.84 -4.21 16.56
CA GLU A 14 15.49 -4.85 17.84
C GLU A 14 15.88 -3.99 19.05
N GLU A 15 16.98 -3.23 18.95
CA GLU A 15 17.47 -2.43 20.07
C GLU A 15 16.67 -1.14 20.26
N ILE A 16 16.19 -0.52 19.17
CA ILE A 16 15.52 0.79 19.22
C ILE A 16 14.40 0.85 20.30
N PRO A 17 13.41 -0.07 20.33
CA PRO A 17 12.36 -0.03 21.34
C PRO A 17 12.84 -0.37 22.76
N LYS A 18 14.03 -0.99 22.91
CA LYS A 18 14.63 -1.32 24.22
C LYS A 18 15.35 -0.11 24.83
N ILE A 19 16.02 0.70 24.00
CA ILE A 19 16.88 1.80 24.46
C ILE A 19 16.17 3.16 24.45
N ILE A 20 15.18 3.36 23.57
CA ILE A 20 14.45 4.62 23.46
C ILE A 20 13.05 4.43 24.05
N PRO A 21 12.68 5.14 25.13
CA PRO A 21 11.34 5.01 25.72
C PRO A 21 10.23 5.54 24.81
N GLY A 22 9.12 4.81 24.73
CA GLY A 22 7.88 5.25 24.07
C GLY A 22 7.36 4.24 23.03
N ASP A 23 6.21 4.56 22.42
CA ASP A 23 5.68 3.76 21.31
C ASP A 23 6.45 4.06 20.03
N HIS A 24 6.75 3.04 19.23
CA HIS A 24 7.57 3.17 18.02
C HIS A 24 6.80 2.77 16.76
N VAL A 25 7.08 3.47 15.64
CA VAL A 25 6.64 3.09 14.30
C VAL A 25 7.79 2.49 13.50
N PHE A 26 7.53 1.37 12.84
CA PHE A 26 8.42 0.71 11.91
C PHE A 26 8.09 1.13 10.48
N ASN A 27 9.06 1.73 9.77
CA ASN A 27 8.87 2.19 8.40
C ASN A 27 9.47 1.18 7.41
N MET A 28 8.66 0.25 6.91
CA MET A 28 9.12 -0.69 5.89
C MET A 28 9.00 -0.04 4.51
N SER A 29 10.15 0.25 3.89
CA SER A 29 10.22 0.90 2.58
C SER A 29 11.01 0.06 1.59
N ALA A 30 10.68 0.17 0.30
CA ALA A 30 11.43 -0.48 -0.78
C ALA A 30 12.84 0.11 -1.05
N SER A 31 13.42 0.87 -0.11
CA SER A 31 14.76 1.48 -0.26
C SER A 31 15.91 0.46 -0.21
N GLY A 32 15.64 -0.76 0.26
CA GLY A 32 16.63 -1.82 0.46
C GLY A 32 17.48 -1.67 1.74
N LYS A 33 17.28 -0.59 2.50
CA LYS A 33 18.01 -0.33 3.76
C LYS A 33 17.33 -0.93 5.00
N VAL A 34 16.02 -1.15 4.90
CA VAL A 34 15.21 -1.71 5.98
C VAL A 34 14.93 -3.18 5.65
N PRO A 35 15.15 -4.12 6.57
CA PRO A 35 14.85 -5.52 6.34
C PRO A 35 13.35 -5.72 6.08
N VAL A 36 13.03 -6.64 5.17
CA VAL A 36 11.64 -7.05 4.91
C VAL A 36 11.23 -8.05 5.98
N VAL A 37 10.32 -7.64 6.85
CA VAL A 37 9.86 -8.42 8.01
C VAL A 37 8.34 -8.43 8.05
N ALA A 38 7.78 -9.49 8.63
CA ALA A 38 6.34 -9.62 8.79
C ALA A 38 5.81 -8.74 9.94
N ALA A 39 4.54 -8.33 9.86
CA ALA A 39 3.95 -7.43 10.85
C ALA A 39 3.92 -8.01 12.28
N ASP A 40 3.75 -9.33 12.41
CA ASP A 40 3.79 -10.03 13.69
C ASP A 40 5.20 -10.03 14.29
N GLU A 41 6.24 -10.13 13.45
CA GLU A 41 7.64 -10.01 13.85
C GLU A 41 7.96 -8.59 14.32
N VAL A 42 7.52 -7.57 13.58
CA VAL A 42 7.63 -6.16 13.98
C VAL A 42 6.98 -5.93 15.36
N GLY A 43 5.83 -6.56 15.62
CA GLY A 43 5.18 -6.54 16.93
C GLY A 43 6.02 -7.22 18.02
N ARG A 44 6.65 -8.37 17.72
CA ARG A 44 7.58 -9.05 18.65
C ARG A 44 8.82 -8.21 18.97
N LEU A 45 9.25 -7.34 18.06
CA LEU A 45 10.36 -6.40 18.29
C LEU A 45 9.98 -5.20 19.19
N GLY A 46 8.70 -5.03 19.52
CA GLY A 46 8.22 -3.96 20.41
C GLY A 46 7.65 -2.74 19.72
N TYR A 47 7.55 -2.73 18.39
CA TYR A 47 6.89 -1.66 17.64
C TYR A 47 5.36 -1.75 17.76
N LYS A 48 4.69 -0.59 17.73
CA LYS A 48 3.22 -0.47 17.86
C LYS A 48 2.50 -0.19 16.54
N LEU A 49 3.24 0.26 15.54
CA LEU A 49 2.72 0.57 14.21
C LEU A 49 3.75 0.17 13.17
N MET A 50 3.28 -0.37 12.06
CA MET A 50 4.09 -0.62 10.87
C MET A 50 3.47 0.16 9.71
N ILE A 51 4.29 0.92 8.98
CA ILE A 51 3.86 1.64 7.77
C ILE A 51 4.59 1.11 6.54
N LEU A 52 3.90 1.13 5.40
CA LEU A 52 4.37 0.64 4.10
C LEU A 52 4.18 1.74 3.04
N PRO A 53 4.91 2.87 3.14
CA PRO A 53 4.52 4.11 2.47
C PRO A 53 4.60 4.08 0.95
N ASN A 54 5.45 3.23 0.37
CA ASN A 54 5.75 3.28 -1.07
C ASN A 54 5.33 2.04 -1.87
N PHE A 55 4.94 0.95 -1.22
CA PHE A 55 4.67 -0.31 -1.92
C PHE A 55 3.47 -0.23 -2.88
N ALA A 56 2.39 0.44 -2.47
CA ALA A 56 1.22 0.63 -3.34
C ALA A 56 1.60 1.40 -4.62
N THR A 57 2.25 2.55 -4.47
CA THR A 57 2.71 3.37 -5.61
C THR A 57 3.69 2.62 -6.51
N LEU A 58 4.64 1.89 -5.92
CA LEU A 58 5.63 1.11 -6.68
C LEU A 58 4.98 -0.05 -7.45
N ALA A 59 3.94 -0.68 -6.89
CA ALA A 59 3.13 -1.68 -7.60
C ALA A 59 2.36 -1.04 -8.77
N THR A 60 1.74 0.13 -8.55
CA THR A 60 1.03 0.89 -9.58
C THR A 60 1.93 1.24 -10.76
N ILE A 61 3.18 1.66 -10.52
CA ILE A 61 4.13 1.98 -11.60
C ILE A 61 4.29 0.80 -12.58
N LYS A 62 4.44 -0.42 -12.06
CA LYS A 62 4.57 -1.62 -12.91
C LYS A 62 3.28 -1.94 -13.65
N ALA A 63 2.13 -1.89 -12.96
CA ALA A 63 0.83 -2.17 -13.57
C ALA A 63 0.49 -1.18 -14.70
N VAL A 64 0.63 0.12 -14.43
CA VAL A 64 0.38 1.19 -15.41
C VAL A 64 1.31 1.07 -16.61
N LYS A 65 2.60 0.81 -16.38
CA LYS A 65 3.57 0.58 -17.45
C LYS A 65 3.14 -0.60 -18.34
N GLN A 66 2.78 -1.73 -17.74
CA GLN A 66 2.38 -2.92 -18.47
C GLN A 66 1.12 -2.68 -19.34
N VAL A 67 0.13 -1.95 -18.81
CA VAL A 67 -1.07 -1.58 -19.58
C VAL A 67 -0.71 -0.71 -20.79
N TYR A 68 0.09 0.35 -20.60
CA TYR A 68 0.43 1.25 -21.71
C TYR A 68 1.39 0.62 -22.73
N GLU A 69 2.30 -0.25 -22.32
CA GLU A 69 3.13 -1.03 -23.25
C GLU A 69 2.26 -1.97 -24.11
N GLY A 70 1.26 -2.61 -23.52
CA GLY A 70 0.29 -3.43 -24.26
C GLY A 70 -0.52 -2.62 -25.27
N ILE A 71 -1.06 -1.48 -24.86
CA ILE A 71 -1.80 -0.57 -25.75
C ILE A 71 -0.91 -0.07 -26.89
N ALA A 72 0.32 0.35 -26.59
CA ALA A 72 1.25 0.85 -27.60
C ALA A 72 1.64 -0.21 -28.63
N LYS A 73 1.77 -1.48 -28.20
CA LYS A 73 2.09 -2.62 -29.06
C LYS A 73 0.91 -3.06 -29.93
N ASP A 74 -0.26 -3.19 -29.34
CA ASP A 74 -1.41 -3.86 -29.99
C ASP A 74 -2.44 -2.86 -30.56
N GLY A 75 -2.27 -1.56 -30.28
CA GLY A 75 -3.25 -0.52 -30.63
C GLY A 75 -4.59 -0.68 -29.90
N SER A 76 -4.64 -1.47 -28.83
CA SER A 76 -5.87 -1.89 -28.16
C SER A 76 -5.62 -2.40 -26.74
N ILE A 77 -6.64 -2.30 -25.86
CA ILE A 77 -6.59 -2.82 -24.49
C ILE A 77 -6.78 -4.35 -24.40
N ARG A 78 -7.25 -5.02 -25.47
CA ARG A 78 -7.75 -6.40 -25.44
C ARG A 78 -6.82 -7.40 -24.72
N ASN A 79 -5.51 -7.28 -24.94
CA ASN A 79 -4.53 -8.22 -24.40
C ASN A 79 -4.03 -7.87 -22.99
N VAL A 80 -4.41 -6.72 -22.44
CA VAL A 80 -4.01 -6.24 -21.11
C VAL A 80 -5.19 -5.83 -20.24
N GLN A 81 -6.44 -5.98 -20.73
CA GLN A 81 -7.66 -5.61 -20.02
C GLN A 81 -7.79 -6.31 -18.67
N TYR A 82 -7.25 -7.53 -18.53
CA TYR A 82 -7.27 -8.30 -17.28
C TYR A 82 -6.48 -7.65 -16.13
N LEU A 83 -5.65 -6.64 -16.42
CA LEU A 83 -4.92 -5.87 -15.41
C LEU A 83 -5.75 -4.71 -14.83
N CYS A 84 -6.86 -4.35 -15.49
CA CYS A 84 -7.72 -3.25 -15.09
C CYS A 84 -8.83 -3.75 -14.16
N ALA A 85 -9.20 -2.92 -13.19
CA ALA A 85 -10.43 -3.13 -12.44
C ALA A 85 -11.65 -3.10 -13.39
N ARG A 86 -12.64 -3.92 -13.08
CA ARG A 86 -13.97 -3.87 -13.69
C ARG A 86 -14.67 -2.59 -13.24
N PHE A 87 -15.65 -2.15 -14.03
CA PHE A 87 -16.47 -1.00 -13.66
C PHE A 87 -17.20 -1.23 -12.32
N SER A 88 -17.67 -2.45 -12.07
CA SER A 88 -18.26 -2.82 -10.78
C SER A 88 -17.30 -2.65 -9.61
N GLU A 89 -16.04 -3.07 -9.76
CA GLU A 89 -15.03 -2.90 -8.69
C GLU A 89 -14.74 -1.40 -8.41
N PHE A 90 -14.85 -0.55 -9.44
CA PHE A 90 -14.74 0.91 -9.29
C PHE A 90 -15.96 1.51 -8.59
N THR A 91 -17.17 1.11 -8.96
CA THR A 91 -18.42 1.60 -8.34
C THR A 91 -18.58 1.11 -6.90
N ASP A 92 -18.20 -0.13 -6.63
CA ASP A 92 -18.19 -0.72 -5.28
C ASP A 92 -17.22 0.04 -4.36
N LEU A 93 -16.01 0.36 -4.87
CA LEU A 93 -15.05 1.18 -4.14
C LEU A 93 -15.57 2.60 -3.86
N GLY A 94 -16.34 3.15 -4.80
CA GLY A 94 -16.95 4.47 -4.70
C GLY A 94 -18.25 4.51 -3.91
N ASP A 95 -18.75 3.38 -3.43
CA ASP A 95 -20.04 3.24 -2.74
C ASP A 95 -21.22 3.82 -3.54
N LEU A 96 -21.25 3.57 -4.85
CA LEU A 96 -22.23 4.15 -5.77
C LEU A 96 -23.67 3.84 -5.32
N ASP A 97 -23.93 2.62 -4.86
CA ASP A 97 -25.25 2.18 -4.37
C ASP A 97 -25.76 3.09 -3.24
N ALA A 98 -24.89 3.52 -2.32
CA ALA A 98 -25.29 4.43 -1.24
C ALA A 98 -25.64 5.82 -1.78
N PHE A 99 -24.92 6.30 -2.79
CA PHE A 99 -25.24 7.58 -3.45
C PHE A 99 -26.55 7.52 -4.22
N GLU A 100 -26.82 6.43 -4.95
CA GLU A 100 -28.08 6.22 -5.66
C GLU A 100 -29.27 6.15 -4.69
N ALA A 101 -29.11 5.48 -3.53
CA ALA A 101 -30.15 5.46 -2.50
C ALA A 101 -30.45 6.85 -1.92
N VAL A 102 -29.44 7.71 -1.80
CA VAL A 102 -29.62 9.12 -1.42
C VAL A 102 -30.34 9.87 -2.52
N GLU A 103 -29.96 9.69 -3.78
CA GLU A 103 -30.61 10.32 -4.94
C GLU A 103 -32.09 9.97 -5.02
N GLU A 104 -32.45 8.69 -4.89
CA GLU A 104 -33.84 8.23 -4.93
C GLU A 104 -34.67 8.85 -3.80
N ARG A 105 -34.12 8.92 -2.58
CA ARG A 105 -34.78 9.53 -1.42
C ARG A 105 -35.14 11.01 -1.62
N PHE A 106 -34.34 11.74 -2.40
CA PHE A 106 -34.53 13.17 -2.65
C PHE A 106 -35.01 13.48 -4.07
N SER A 107 -35.36 12.46 -4.86
CA SER A 107 -35.98 12.62 -6.16
C SER A 107 -37.40 13.20 -6.00
N VAL A 108 -37.73 14.22 -6.81
CA VAL A 108 -39.02 14.93 -6.79
C VAL A 108 -39.96 14.35 -7.84
#